data_AF-A0A409XCT8-F1
#
_entry.id   AF-A0A409XCT8-F1
#
_cell.length_a   1.000
_cell.length_b   1.000
_cell.length_c   1.000
_cell.angle_alpha   90.00
_cell.angle_beta   90.00
_cell.angle_gamma   90.00
#
_symmetry.space_group_name_H-M   'P 1'
#
loop_
_entity.id
_entity.type
_entity.pdbx_description
1 polymer ?
#
loop_
_entity_poly.entity_id
_entity_poly.type
_entity_poly.pdbx_seq_one_letter_code
_entity_poly.pdbx_strand_id
1 'polypeptide(L)'
;GLQWLGHAFEAKDFHAEIFNSELNAKEIYNQFMAHLHSFKSAELQAIKDTALKTIFIRTIQFRKLKKQVKNKFFANRPFLNSPCKKCKNEPDNKKCIQKVMISPTKMDESLIGCGVSFAPREKITAVPMKNSQSGQFEPRCVLHPEKDLGLKAIRCSPEILDRCGSMTYYFCDKKAPNEVLDFWTYGAFPDHVLQNLILHHRRLQNVKAIKRGKQFDSYSQGEMFAKGSRAPKGGLPGDSYAMYVGMEAIDEESINALFDDAEVWFFFHIFVVLT
;
A
#
# COMPACT_ATOMS: atom_id res chain seq x y z
N GLY A 1 17.25 -15.00 5.34
CA GLY A 1 16.94 -14.88 6.79
C GLY A 1 17.05 -13.42 7.20
N LEU A 2 16.32 -13.01 8.24
CA LEU A 2 16.26 -11.64 8.78
C LEU A 2 17.58 -11.10 9.37
N GLN A 3 18.67 -11.86 9.29
CA GLN A 3 19.96 -11.60 9.96
C GLN A 3 21.05 -11.07 9.01
N TRP A 4 20.69 -10.62 7.81
CA TRP A 4 21.66 -10.19 6.79
C TRP A 4 22.57 -9.06 7.28
N LEU A 5 22.07 -8.17 8.14
CA LEU A 5 22.81 -7.02 8.65
C LEU A 5 23.95 -7.42 9.59
N GLY A 6 23.70 -8.37 10.51
CA GLY A 6 24.72 -8.85 11.44
C GLY A 6 25.86 -9.54 10.69
N HIS A 7 25.54 -10.46 9.79
CA HIS A 7 26.53 -11.11 8.93
C HIS A 7 27.28 -10.14 8.00
N ALA A 8 26.62 -9.09 7.48
CA ALA A 8 27.28 -8.08 6.66
C ALA A 8 28.26 -7.21 7.45
N PHE A 9 27.99 -6.98 8.74
CA PHE A 9 28.90 -6.28 9.64
C PHE A 9 30.07 -7.17 10.08
N GLU A 10 29.81 -8.44 10.38
CA GLU A 10 30.87 -9.42 10.67
C GLU A 10 31.82 -9.59 9.49
N ALA A 11 31.31 -9.60 8.25
CA ALA A 11 32.13 -9.64 7.03
C ALA A 11 33.02 -8.38 6.84
N LYS A 12 32.82 -7.35 7.66
CA LYS A 12 33.65 -6.14 7.73
C LYS A 12 34.39 -6.02 9.07
N ASP A 13 34.56 -7.14 9.77
CA ASP A 13 35.25 -7.24 11.06
C ASP A 13 34.60 -6.43 12.20
N PHE A 14 33.30 -6.14 12.10
CA PHE A 14 32.55 -5.58 13.23
C PHE A 14 31.95 -6.69 14.08
N HIS A 15 32.11 -6.59 15.40
CA HIS A 15 31.44 -7.46 16.37
C HIS A 15 29.93 -7.18 16.38
N ALA A 16 29.18 -7.94 15.55
CA ALA A 16 27.75 -7.74 15.30
C ALA A 16 26.90 -8.99 15.55
N GLU A 17 27.44 -9.98 16.27
CA GLU A 17 26.79 -11.25 16.63
C GLU A 17 25.41 -11.06 17.28
N ILE A 18 25.23 -9.94 18.00
CA ILE A 18 23.96 -9.55 18.63
C ILE A 18 22.82 -9.36 17.61
N PHE A 19 23.13 -9.02 16.35
CA PHE A 19 22.14 -8.89 15.27
C PHE A 19 21.82 -10.23 14.58
N ASN A 20 22.58 -11.29 14.87
CA ASN A 20 22.35 -12.63 14.31
C ASN A 20 21.29 -13.43 15.09
N SER A 21 20.74 -12.88 16.17
CA SER A 21 19.58 -13.45 16.89
C SER A 21 18.33 -12.63 16.59
N GLU A 22 17.24 -13.29 16.17
CA GLU A 22 15.97 -12.61 15.90
C GLU A 22 15.43 -11.89 17.14
N LEU A 23 15.54 -12.51 18.31
CA LEU A 23 15.08 -11.94 19.57
C LEU A 23 15.89 -10.68 19.94
N ASN A 24 17.21 -10.75 19.81
CA ASN A 24 18.10 -9.63 20.12
C ASN A 24 17.94 -8.50 19.08
N ALA A 25 17.84 -8.83 17.79
CA ALA A 25 17.62 -7.86 16.73
C ALA A 25 16.29 -7.11 16.93
N LYS A 26 15.23 -7.81 17.35
CA LYS A 26 13.94 -7.21 17.68
C LYS A 26 14.04 -6.29 18.90
N GLU A 27 14.76 -6.70 19.93
CA GLU A 27 14.96 -5.88 21.13
C GLU A 27 15.78 -4.62 20.82
N ILE A 28 16.89 -4.74 20.09
CA ILE A 28 17.69 -3.60 19.62
C ILE A 28 16.85 -2.66 18.77
N TYR A 29 16.05 -3.20 17.84
CA TYR A 29 15.14 -2.39 17.04
C TYR A 29 14.15 -1.61 17.92
N ASN A 30 13.57 -2.25 18.94
CA ASN A 30 12.64 -1.60 19.86
C ASN A 30 13.31 -0.48 20.66
N GLN A 31 14.50 -0.73 21.21
CA GLN A 31 15.28 0.26 21.97
C GLN A 31 15.72 1.42 21.09
N PHE A 32 16.27 1.14 19.91
CA PHE A 32 16.64 2.15 18.93
C PHE A 32 15.44 3.01 18.55
N MET A 33 14.29 2.38 18.30
CA MET A 33 13.06 3.12 18.00
C MET A 33 12.59 3.98 19.17
N ALA A 34 12.63 3.47 20.39
CA ALA A 34 12.28 4.24 21.58
C ALA A 34 13.20 5.47 21.74
N HIS A 35 14.49 5.27 21.55
CA HIS A 35 15.48 6.36 21.60
C HIS A 35 15.24 7.37 20.47
N LEU A 36 15.05 6.92 19.23
CA LEU A 36 14.80 7.79 18.09
C LEU A 36 13.52 8.63 18.26
N HIS A 37 12.48 8.11 18.92
CA HIS A 37 11.27 8.88 19.25
C HIS A 37 11.50 9.99 20.28
N SER A 38 12.54 9.85 21.11
CA SER A 38 12.91 10.85 22.11
C SER A 38 13.76 11.99 21.54
N PHE A 39 14.22 11.87 20.28
CA PHE A 39 15.08 12.88 19.67
C PHE A 39 14.38 14.23 19.60
N LYS A 40 15.06 15.25 20.12
CA LYS A 40 14.72 16.65 19.93
C LYS A 40 15.24 17.11 18.58
N SER A 41 14.67 18.21 18.08
CA SER A 41 15.12 18.82 16.83
C SER A 41 16.62 19.13 16.83
N ALA A 42 17.18 19.60 17.94
CA ALA A 42 18.61 19.88 18.06
C ALA A 42 19.50 18.64 17.84
N GLU A 43 19.08 17.48 18.35
CA GLU A 43 19.81 16.21 18.21
C GLU A 43 19.78 15.70 16.77
N LEU A 44 18.64 15.83 16.07
CA LEU A 44 18.54 15.53 14.65
C LEU A 44 19.40 16.49 13.78
N GLN A 45 19.53 17.76 14.18
CA GLN A 45 20.36 18.72 13.47
C GLN A 45 21.86 18.49 13.69
N ALA A 46 22.25 17.86 14.80
CA ALA A 46 23.65 17.53 15.10
C ALA A 46 24.20 16.37 14.26
N ILE A 47 23.33 15.60 13.58
CA ILE A 47 23.74 14.50 12.70
C ILE A 47 24.42 15.09 11.45
N LYS A 48 25.73 14.84 11.32
CA LYS A 48 26.56 15.33 10.21
C LYS A 48 26.29 14.60 8.89
N ASP A 49 25.97 13.30 8.97
CA ASP A 49 25.63 12.50 7.81
C ASP A 49 24.20 12.81 7.35
N THR A 50 24.08 13.47 6.19
CA THR A 50 22.80 13.88 5.63
C THR A 50 21.88 12.69 5.31
N ALA A 51 22.43 11.58 4.82
CA ALA A 51 21.65 10.39 4.50
C ALA A 51 21.07 9.77 5.78
N LEU A 52 21.89 9.60 6.81
CA LEU A 52 21.47 9.08 8.11
C LEU A 52 20.42 9.99 8.76
N LYS A 53 20.63 11.31 8.69
CA LYS A 53 19.67 12.31 9.18
C LYS A 53 18.32 12.18 8.48
N THR A 54 18.31 12.05 7.14
CA THR A 54 17.09 11.86 6.35
C THR A 54 16.40 10.55 6.73
N ILE A 55 17.14 9.44 6.87
CA ILE A 55 16.58 8.15 7.32
C ILE A 55 15.89 8.29 8.68
N PHE A 56 16.53 8.97 9.63
CA PHE A 56 15.98 9.15 10.99
C PHE A 56 14.71 10.01 10.97
N ILE A 57 14.73 11.13 10.26
CA ILE A 57 13.57 12.02 10.10
C ILE A 57 12.40 11.27 9.46
N ARG A 58 12.64 10.61 8.32
CA ARG A 58 11.62 9.85 7.59
C ARG A 58 11.07 8.68 8.41
N THR A 59 11.91 8.02 9.19
CA THR A 59 11.48 6.96 10.12
C THR A 59 10.53 7.49 11.20
N ILE A 60 10.84 8.64 11.81
CA ILE A 60 9.96 9.29 12.79
C ILE A 60 8.63 9.70 12.14
N GLN A 61 8.69 10.33 10.96
CA GLN A 61 7.51 10.76 10.20
C GLN A 61 6.62 9.58 9.85
N PHE A 62 7.18 8.49 9.33
CA PHE A 62 6.44 7.28 8.99
C PHE A 62 5.68 6.74 10.20
N ARG A 63 6.34 6.62 11.36
CA ARG A 63 5.67 6.13 12.59
C ARG A 63 4.57 7.07 13.07
N LYS A 64 4.77 8.39 12.98
CA LYS A 64 3.72 9.38 13.26
C LYS A 64 2.53 9.17 12.31
N LEU A 65 2.79 8.95 11.03
CA LEU A 65 1.77 8.67 10.02
C LEU A 65 0.97 7.40 10.36
N LYS A 66 1.65 6.29 10.69
CA LYS A 66 0.99 5.06 11.15
C LYS A 66 0.06 5.31 12.33
N LYS A 67 0.54 6.07 13.33
CA LYS A 67 -0.23 6.40 14.53
C LYS A 67 -1.44 7.27 14.19
N GLN A 68 -1.31 8.26 13.32
CA GLN A 68 -2.42 9.13 12.90
C GLN A 68 -3.53 8.35 12.20
N VAL A 69 -3.17 7.45 11.28
CA VAL A 69 -4.14 6.59 10.59
C VAL A 69 -4.82 5.65 11.58
N LYS A 70 -4.06 4.98 12.45
CA LYS A 70 -4.61 4.13 13.50
C LYS A 70 -5.59 4.92 14.39
N ASN A 71 -5.21 6.11 14.83
CA ASN A 71 -6.03 6.94 15.69
C ASN A 71 -7.35 7.35 15.02
N LYS A 72 -7.35 7.70 13.73
CA LYS A 72 -8.60 8.03 13.01
C LYS A 72 -9.46 6.78 12.80
N PHE A 73 -8.87 5.72 12.26
CA PHE A 73 -9.60 4.51 11.91
C PHE A 73 -10.23 3.82 13.13
N PHE A 74 -9.52 3.82 14.26
CA PHE A 74 -9.96 3.24 15.53
C PHE A 74 -10.53 4.28 16.52
N ALA A 75 -10.80 5.52 16.10
CA ALA A 75 -11.29 6.58 16.99
C ALA A 75 -12.54 6.15 17.79
N ASN A 76 -13.44 5.43 17.12
CA ASN A 76 -14.72 5.00 17.69
C ASN A 76 -14.79 3.49 17.99
N ARG A 77 -13.68 2.74 17.87
CA ARG A 77 -13.65 1.27 18.05
C ARG A 77 -12.28 0.80 18.56
N PRO A 78 -12.20 -0.04 19.60
CA PRO A 78 -10.91 -0.47 20.13
C PRO A 78 -10.11 -1.38 19.18
N PHE A 79 -10.78 -2.20 18.37
CA PHE A 79 -10.18 -3.03 17.31
C PHE A 79 -11.16 -3.14 16.13
N LEU A 80 -10.74 -3.78 15.03
CA LEU A 80 -11.48 -3.73 13.76
C LEU A 80 -12.89 -4.33 13.90
N ASN A 81 -12.97 -5.48 14.56
CA ASN A 81 -14.20 -6.25 14.75
C ASN A 81 -15.02 -5.79 15.97
N SER A 82 -14.60 -4.74 16.67
CA SER A 82 -15.39 -4.21 17.78
C SER A 82 -16.60 -3.44 17.28
N PRO A 83 -17.74 -3.51 17.99
CA PRO A 83 -18.85 -2.58 17.75
C PRO A 83 -18.41 -1.12 17.88
N CYS A 84 -18.78 -0.30 16.90
CA CYS A 84 -18.50 1.14 16.94
C CYS A 84 -19.31 1.80 18.07
N LYS A 85 -18.63 2.59 18.91
CA LYS A 85 -19.26 3.31 20.04
C LYS A 85 -20.38 4.27 19.61
N LYS A 86 -20.36 4.75 18.36
CA LYS A 86 -21.29 5.75 17.81
C LYS A 86 -22.51 5.15 17.10
N CYS A 87 -22.41 3.93 16.58
CA CYS A 87 -23.49 3.31 15.80
C CYS A 87 -23.83 1.88 16.22
N LYS A 88 -23.32 1.37 17.35
CA LYS A 88 -23.58 -0.01 17.80
C LYS A 88 -25.07 -0.35 17.95
N ASN A 89 -25.90 0.64 18.31
CA ASN A 89 -27.32 0.48 18.56
C ASN A 89 -28.19 0.82 17.34
N GLU A 90 -27.56 1.16 16.21
CA GLU A 90 -28.24 1.51 14.98
C GLU A 90 -28.63 0.26 14.20
N PRO A 91 -29.62 0.33 13.29
CA PRO A 91 -29.88 -0.76 12.36
C PRO A 91 -28.68 -1.00 11.44
N ASP A 92 -28.55 -2.22 10.90
CA ASP A 92 -27.35 -2.65 10.15
C ASP A 92 -27.02 -1.74 8.96
N ASN A 93 -28.03 -1.21 8.26
CA ASN A 93 -27.87 -0.27 7.15
C ASN A 93 -27.40 1.14 7.58
N LYS A 94 -27.38 1.44 8.88
CA LYS A 94 -26.88 2.69 9.47
C LYS A 94 -25.58 2.49 10.28
N LYS A 95 -25.08 1.26 10.37
CA LYS A 95 -23.77 0.97 10.99
C LYS A 95 -22.63 1.40 10.07
N CYS A 96 -21.50 1.78 10.66
CA CYS A 96 -20.28 2.11 9.92
C CYS A 96 -19.53 0.90 9.38
N ILE A 97 -19.91 -0.31 9.78
CA ILE A 97 -19.47 -1.57 9.17
C ILE A 97 -20.73 -2.23 8.65
N GLN A 98 -20.77 -2.47 7.34
CA GLN A 98 -21.91 -3.11 6.68
C GLN A 98 -21.44 -4.32 5.90
N LYS A 99 -22.20 -5.42 5.97
CA LYS A 99 -21.95 -6.60 5.15
C LYS A 99 -22.75 -6.51 3.86
N VAL A 100 -22.07 -6.74 2.74
CA VAL A 100 -22.64 -6.84 1.41
C VAL A 100 -22.50 -8.30 0.98
N MET A 101 -23.62 -8.99 0.90
CA MET A 101 -23.64 -10.40 0.54
C MET A 101 -23.51 -10.56 -0.99
N ILE A 102 -22.42 -11.16 -1.44
CA ILE A 102 -22.11 -11.38 -2.86
C ILE A 102 -22.01 -12.86 -3.20
N SER A 103 -22.26 -13.21 -4.46
CA SER A 103 -21.98 -14.53 -4.99
C SER A 103 -20.89 -14.38 -6.04
N PRO A 104 -19.68 -14.93 -5.81
CA PRO A 104 -18.63 -14.91 -6.81
C PRO A 104 -19.12 -15.57 -8.10
N THR A 105 -19.05 -14.84 -9.20
CA THR A 105 -19.33 -15.35 -10.54
C THR A 105 -18.03 -15.44 -11.32
N LYS A 106 -17.87 -16.49 -12.12
CA LYS A 106 -16.76 -16.55 -13.08
C LYS A 106 -16.88 -15.36 -14.03
N MET A 107 -15.78 -14.63 -14.22
CA MET A 107 -15.73 -13.52 -15.17
C MET A 107 -15.98 -14.06 -16.59
N ASP A 108 -16.81 -13.37 -17.36
CA ASP A 108 -16.98 -13.65 -18.78
C ASP A 108 -15.67 -13.30 -19.50
N GLU A 109 -15.06 -14.31 -20.11
CA GLU A 109 -13.78 -14.21 -20.82
C GLU A 109 -13.87 -13.26 -22.03
N SER A 110 -15.08 -13.03 -22.57
CA SER A 110 -15.33 -12.06 -23.65
C SER A 110 -14.98 -10.62 -23.26
N LEU A 111 -15.02 -10.30 -21.96
CA LEU A 111 -14.80 -8.96 -21.42
C LEU A 111 -13.31 -8.66 -21.17
N ILE A 112 -12.44 -9.67 -21.29
CA ILE A 112 -11.00 -9.49 -21.09
C ILE A 112 -10.45 -8.48 -22.10
N GLY A 113 -9.76 -7.46 -21.58
CA GLY A 113 -9.20 -6.37 -22.38
C GLY A 113 -10.19 -5.26 -22.72
N CYS A 114 -11.43 -5.29 -22.23
CA CYS A 114 -12.31 -4.13 -22.33
C CYS A 114 -11.96 -3.08 -21.28
N GLY A 115 -12.02 -1.80 -21.67
CA GLY A 115 -11.94 -0.69 -20.72
C GLY A 115 -13.28 -0.52 -19.99
N VAL A 116 -13.27 0.16 -18.84
CA VAL A 116 -14.49 0.48 -18.09
C VAL A 116 -14.52 1.98 -17.79
N SER A 117 -15.64 2.67 -18.11
CA SER A 117 -15.77 4.12 -17.89
C SER A 117 -17.21 4.57 -17.72
N PHE A 118 -17.42 5.61 -16.91
CA PHE A 118 -18.69 6.34 -16.80
C PHE A 118 -18.83 7.46 -17.85
N ALA A 119 -17.80 7.73 -18.65
CA ALA A 119 -17.89 8.77 -19.67
C ALA A 119 -18.89 8.38 -20.78
N PRO A 120 -19.55 9.37 -21.42
CA PRO A 120 -20.46 9.11 -22.54
C PRO A 120 -19.74 8.38 -23.68
N ARG A 121 -20.40 7.40 -24.31
CA ARG A 121 -19.79 6.51 -25.31
C ARG A 121 -19.19 7.27 -26.49
N GLU A 122 -19.87 8.32 -26.93
CA GLU A 122 -19.45 9.22 -28.00
C GLU A 122 -18.16 10.00 -27.68
N LYS A 123 -17.74 10.04 -26.41
CA LYS A 123 -16.50 10.70 -25.96
C LYS A 123 -15.35 9.72 -25.72
N ILE A 124 -15.56 8.42 -25.94
CA ILE A 124 -14.56 7.40 -25.67
C ILE A 124 -14.23 6.66 -26.96
N THR A 125 -13.00 6.82 -27.42
CA THR A 125 -12.45 6.00 -28.50
C THR A 125 -12.11 4.62 -27.98
N ALA A 126 -12.40 3.57 -28.76
CA ALA A 126 -11.99 2.20 -28.45
C ALA A 126 -10.48 2.15 -28.15
N VAL A 127 -10.10 1.44 -27.08
CA VAL A 127 -8.69 1.30 -26.72
C VAL A 127 -8.10 0.16 -27.55
N PRO A 128 -7.08 0.41 -28.39
CA PRO A 128 -6.44 -0.66 -29.12
C PRO A 128 -5.68 -1.54 -28.13
N MET A 129 -6.01 -2.83 -28.07
CA MET A 129 -5.33 -3.80 -27.20
C MET A 129 -4.79 -4.98 -27.99
N LYS A 130 -3.61 -5.46 -27.59
CA LYS A 130 -3.02 -6.69 -28.14
C LYS A 130 -3.59 -7.90 -27.40
N ASN A 131 -4.16 -8.84 -28.14
CA ASN A 131 -4.63 -10.11 -27.58
C ASN A 131 -3.47 -11.09 -27.26
N SER A 132 -2.26 -10.85 -27.78
CA SER A 132 -1.04 -11.63 -27.49
C SER A 132 0.24 -10.82 -27.77
N GLN A 133 1.41 -11.27 -27.30
CA GLN A 133 2.69 -10.55 -27.50
C GLN A 133 3.03 -10.31 -28.98
N SER A 134 2.62 -11.22 -29.87
CA SER A 134 2.81 -11.15 -31.33
C SER A 134 1.54 -10.79 -32.10
N GLY A 135 0.41 -10.53 -31.42
CA GLY A 135 -0.88 -10.27 -32.05
C GLY A 135 -1.02 -8.85 -32.60
N GLN A 136 -1.95 -8.69 -33.55
CA GLN A 136 -2.40 -7.37 -34.00
C GLN A 136 -3.20 -6.66 -32.90
N PHE A 137 -3.22 -5.33 -32.94
CA PHE A 137 -4.06 -4.54 -32.06
C PHE A 137 -5.51 -4.65 -32.53
N GLU A 138 -6.38 -5.16 -31.66
CA GLU A 138 -7.82 -5.17 -31.91
C GLU A 138 -8.49 -4.08 -31.07
N PRO A 139 -9.45 -3.33 -31.65
CA PRO A 139 -10.22 -2.35 -30.89
C PRO A 139 -11.09 -3.08 -29.87
N ARG A 140 -10.89 -2.79 -28.58
CA ARG A 140 -11.77 -3.26 -27.52
C ARG A 140 -12.72 -2.14 -27.11
N CYS A 141 -13.98 -2.51 -26.89
CA CYS A 141 -14.98 -1.56 -26.46
C CYS A 141 -14.69 -1.07 -25.03
N VAL A 142 -15.15 0.15 -24.74
CA VAL A 142 -15.18 0.66 -23.37
C VAL A 142 -16.59 0.51 -22.84
N LEU A 143 -16.71 -0.29 -21.79
CA LEU A 143 -17.97 -0.70 -21.19
C LEU A 143 -18.42 0.31 -20.14
N HIS A 144 -19.71 0.55 -20.08
CA HIS A 144 -20.35 1.33 -19.03
C HIS A 144 -20.67 0.42 -17.82
N PRO A 145 -20.19 0.75 -16.61
CA PRO A 145 -20.40 -0.06 -15.40
C PRO A 145 -21.84 -0.49 -15.16
N GLU A 146 -22.80 0.44 -15.23
CA GLU A 146 -24.19 0.14 -14.92
C GLU A 146 -24.97 -0.43 -16.12
N LYS A 147 -24.81 0.15 -17.32
CA LYS A 147 -25.58 -0.22 -18.51
C LYS A 147 -25.12 -1.53 -19.16
N ASP A 148 -23.81 -1.78 -19.19
CA ASP A 148 -23.24 -2.92 -19.92
C ASP A 148 -22.88 -4.07 -18.98
N LEU A 149 -22.41 -3.75 -17.78
CA LEU A 149 -21.96 -4.74 -16.80
C LEU A 149 -22.98 -4.98 -15.67
N GLY A 150 -24.07 -4.20 -15.59
CA GLY A 150 -25.07 -4.32 -14.55
C GLY A 150 -24.54 -4.10 -13.12
N LEU A 151 -23.42 -3.38 -12.98
CA LEU A 151 -22.77 -3.18 -11.69
C LEU A 151 -23.59 -2.24 -10.81
N LYS A 152 -23.62 -2.55 -9.52
CA LYS A 152 -24.24 -1.71 -8.49
C LYS A 152 -23.21 -0.79 -7.87
N ALA A 153 -23.45 0.52 -7.95
CA ALA A 153 -22.61 1.49 -7.25
C ALA A 153 -22.76 1.33 -5.72
N ILE A 154 -21.63 1.16 -5.04
CA ILE A 154 -21.54 1.28 -3.58
C ILE A 154 -21.09 2.71 -3.30
N ARG A 155 -21.88 3.40 -2.48
CA ARG A 155 -21.67 4.82 -2.16
C ARG A 155 -21.54 4.98 -0.66
N CYS A 156 -20.72 5.94 -0.25
CA CYS A 156 -20.65 6.32 1.14
C CYS A 156 -21.93 7.06 1.56
N SER A 157 -22.42 6.78 2.77
CA SER A 157 -23.44 7.61 3.42
C SER A 157 -22.75 8.76 4.17
N PRO A 158 -23.01 10.04 3.80
CA PRO A 158 -22.44 11.19 4.51
C PRO A 158 -22.76 11.17 6.01
N GLU A 159 -24.01 10.85 6.37
CA GLU A 159 -24.45 10.75 7.77
C GLU A 159 -23.61 9.77 8.60
N ILE A 160 -23.33 8.59 8.04
CA ILE A 160 -22.52 7.57 8.71
C ILE A 160 -21.07 8.03 8.81
N LEU A 161 -20.54 8.64 7.74
CA LEU A 161 -19.18 9.15 7.70
C LEU A 161 -18.96 10.28 8.71
N ASP A 162 -19.89 11.22 8.82
CA ASP A 162 -19.84 12.33 9.78
C ASP A 162 -19.94 11.82 11.22
N ARG A 163 -20.84 10.87 11.48
CA ARG A 163 -21.06 10.29 12.81
C ARG A 163 -19.89 9.43 13.28
N CYS A 164 -19.37 8.58 12.39
CA CYS A 164 -18.44 7.50 12.75
C CYS A 164 -16.99 7.77 12.31
N GLY A 165 -16.76 8.75 11.44
CA GLY A 165 -15.46 9.14 10.87
C GLY A 165 -14.95 8.22 9.76
N SER A 166 -15.56 7.05 9.58
CA SER A 166 -15.23 6.05 8.56
C SER A 166 -16.44 5.18 8.25
N MET A 167 -16.44 4.57 7.07
CA MET A 167 -17.48 3.61 6.66
C MET A 167 -16.85 2.47 5.87
N THR A 168 -17.02 1.25 6.34
CA THR A 168 -16.47 0.03 5.76
C THR A 168 -17.59 -0.88 5.25
N TYR A 169 -17.46 -1.34 4.01
CA TYR A 169 -18.23 -2.43 3.44
C TYR A 169 -17.38 -3.69 3.45
N TYR A 170 -17.89 -4.77 4.06
CA TYR A 170 -17.33 -6.11 3.90
C TYR A 170 -18.14 -6.84 2.83
N PHE A 171 -17.47 -7.35 1.82
CA PHE A 171 -18.06 -8.23 0.83
C PHE A 171 -17.95 -9.66 1.35
N CYS A 172 -19.08 -10.28 1.64
CA CYS A 172 -19.12 -11.64 2.19
C CYS A 172 -19.73 -12.62 1.21
N ASP A 173 -19.25 -13.87 1.20
CA ASP A 173 -19.87 -14.92 0.38
C ASP A 173 -21.30 -15.19 0.88
N LYS A 174 -22.28 -15.19 -0.03
CA LYS A 174 -23.66 -15.62 0.25
C LYS A 174 -23.74 -17.03 0.83
N LYS A 175 -22.85 -17.94 0.42
CA LYS A 175 -22.80 -19.33 0.91
C LYS A 175 -22.10 -19.43 2.27
N ALA A 176 -21.17 -18.53 2.56
CA ALA A 176 -20.43 -18.46 3.82
C ALA A 176 -20.46 -17.03 4.39
N PRO A 177 -21.54 -16.60 5.08
CA PRO A 177 -21.75 -15.19 5.48
C PRO A 177 -20.76 -14.58 6.47
N ASN A 178 -19.87 -15.40 7.02
CA ASN A 178 -18.80 -14.98 7.91
C ASN A 178 -17.44 -14.91 7.20
N GLU A 179 -17.34 -15.40 5.96
CA GLU A 179 -16.16 -15.29 5.12
C GLU A 179 -16.18 -13.93 4.42
N VAL A 180 -15.17 -13.10 4.71
CA VAL A 180 -14.96 -11.83 4.03
C VAL A 180 -14.09 -12.10 2.80
N LEU A 181 -14.66 -11.86 1.63
CA LEU A 181 -14.00 -12.01 0.33
C LEU A 181 -13.17 -10.77 -0.01
N ASP A 182 -13.71 -9.59 0.30
CA ASP A 182 -13.06 -8.31 0.03
C ASP A 182 -13.68 -7.21 0.92
N PHE A 183 -13.16 -5.99 0.86
CA PHE A 183 -13.70 -4.85 1.60
C PHE A 183 -13.40 -3.52 0.92
N TRP A 184 -14.18 -2.51 1.30
CA TRP A 184 -13.94 -1.12 0.89
C TRP A 184 -14.17 -0.19 2.06
N THR A 185 -13.24 0.75 2.32
CA THR A 185 -13.40 1.72 3.41
C THR A 185 -13.32 3.17 2.92
N TYR A 186 -14.36 3.93 3.21
CA TYR A 186 -14.40 5.39 3.12
C TYR A 186 -13.90 6.04 4.42
N GLY A 187 -13.28 7.21 4.30
CA GLY A 187 -12.76 7.96 5.46
C GLY A 187 -11.59 7.27 6.16
N ALA A 188 -10.90 6.35 5.46
CA ALA A 188 -9.87 5.50 6.05
C ALA A 188 -8.65 6.29 6.56
N PHE A 189 -8.38 7.44 5.94
CA PHE A 189 -7.25 8.32 6.27
C PHE A 189 -7.72 9.71 6.69
N PRO A 190 -7.01 10.40 7.59
CA PRO A 190 -7.12 11.85 7.73
C PRO A 190 -6.82 12.54 6.40
N ASP A 191 -7.47 13.66 6.11
CA ASP A 191 -7.36 14.30 4.80
C ASP A 191 -5.93 14.74 4.50
N HIS A 192 -5.22 15.30 5.49
CA HIS A 192 -3.81 15.67 5.35
C HIS A 192 -2.89 14.46 5.09
N VAL A 193 -3.22 13.29 5.67
CA VAL A 193 -2.48 12.05 5.41
C VAL A 193 -2.74 11.57 3.99
N LEU A 194 -4.02 11.57 3.55
CA LEU A 194 -4.37 11.20 2.18
C LEU A 194 -3.68 12.09 1.16
N GLN A 195 -3.67 13.41 1.38
CA GLN A 195 -2.94 14.35 0.53
C GLN A 195 -1.44 14.04 0.50
N ASN A 196 -0.84 13.72 1.65
CA ASN A 196 0.57 13.34 1.69
C ASN A 196 0.85 12.05 0.91
N LEU A 197 -0.02 11.06 1.00
CA LEU A 197 0.08 9.81 0.24
C LEU A 197 -0.08 10.02 -1.26
N ILE A 198 -1.01 10.90 -1.67
CA ILE A 198 -1.16 11.31 -3.07
C ILE A 198 0.12 12.00 -3.56
N LEU A 199 0.72 12.87 -2.73
CA LEU A 199 1.99 13.51 -3.05
C LEU A 199 3.15 12.51 -3.15
N HIS A 200 3.23 11.51 -2.26
CA HIS A 200 4.21 10.42 -2.35
C HIS A 200 4.03 9.64 -3.65
N HIS A 201 2.80 9.24 -3.96
CA HIS A 201 2.50 8.53 -5.20
C HIS A 201 2.90 9.35 -6.44
N ARG A 202 2.58 10.65 -6.48
CA ARG A 202 2.99 11.54 -7.57
C ARG A 202 4.51 11.69 -7.67
N ARG A 203 5.22 11.76 -6.54
CA ARG A 203 6.69 11.81 -6.53
C ARG A 203 7.26 10.52 -7.12
N LEU A 204 6.77 9.36 -6.69
CA LEU A 204 7.19 8.05 -7.19
C LEU A 204 6.98 7.90 -8.70
N GLN A 205 5.90 8.44 -9.25
CA GLN A 205 5.66 8.46 -10.71
C GLN A 205 6.77 9.21 -11.49
N ASN A 206 7.47 10.15 -10.86
CA ASN A 206 8.48 10.98 -11.52
C ASN A 206 9.93 10.47 -11.30
N VAL A 207 10.15 9.48 -10.44
CA VAL A 207 11.48 8.89 -10.22
C VAL A 207 11.82 8.00 -11.43
N LYS A 208 12.68 8.51 -12.33
CA LYS A 208 12.95 7.88 -13.65
C LYS A 208 13.58 6.49 -13.59
N ALA A 209 14.21 6.14 -12.49
CA ALA A 209 14.67 4.81 -12.10
C ALA A 209 15.52 5.01 -10.84
N ILE A 210 15.35 4.17 -9.83
CA ILE A 210 16.33 4.13 -8.73
C ILE A 210 17.62 3.54 -9.31
N LYS A 211 18.73 4.28 -9.20
CA LYS A 211 20.02 3.89 -9.78
C LYS A 211 20.47 2.57 -9.18
N ARG A 212 20.77 1.58 -10.04
CA ARG A 212 21.30 0.28 -9.63
C ARG A 212 22.80 0.41 -9.38
N GLY A 213 23.28 -0.02 -8.21
CA GLY A 213 24.70 -0.04 -7.88
C GLY A 213 25.49 -1.08 -8.67
N LYS A 214 26.81 -0.85 -8.83
CA LYS A 214 27.77 -1.72 -9.55
C LYS A 214 28.03 -3.08 -8.87
N GLN A 215 27.52 -3.33 -7.65
CA GLN A 215 27.79 -4.58 -6.92
C GLN A 215 27.06 -5.81 -7.49
N PHE A 216 26.18 -5.64 -8.48
CA PHE A 216 25.38 -6.73 -9.02
C PHE A 216 26.08 -7.63 -10.06
N ASP A 217 27.26 -7.27 -10.56
CA ASP A 217 28.02 -8.18 -11.44
C ASP A 217 28.58 -9.41 -10.70
N SER A 218 28.54 -9.42 -9.36
CA SER A 218 29.21 -10.44 -8.53
C SER A 218 28.29 -11.34 -7.71
N TYR A 219 26.97 -11.07 -7.64
CA TYR A 219 26.04 -11.86 -6.83
C TYR A 219 24.72 -12.14 -7.54
N SER A 220 24.74 -13.06 -8.51
CA SER A 220 23.53 -13.75 -8.98
C SER A 220 23.55 -15.20 -8.53
N GLN A 221 22.93 -15.50 -7.38
CA GLN A 221 22.48 -16.85 -7.07
C GLN A 221 21.03 -16.82 -6.61
N GLY A 222 20.17 -17.53 -7.33
CA GLY A 222 18.76 -17.75 -7.00
C GLY A 222 17.81 -17.51 -8.18
N GLU A 223 16.88 -18.43 -8.37
CA GLU A 223 15.78 -18.29 -9.32
C GLU A 223 14.72 -17.32 -8.79
N MET A 224 14.23 -16.43 -9.66
CA MET A 224 13.20 -15.44 -9.34
C MET A 224 11.82 -16.10 -9.26
N PHE A 225 11.15 -15.99 -8.11
CA PHE A 225 9.72 -16.27 -7.98
C PHE A 225 8.93 -14.96 -7.86
N ALA A 226 7.94 -14.77 -8.73
CA ALA A 226 7.04 -13.61 -8.65
C ALA A 226 6.00 -13.80 -7.53
N LYS A 227 5.97 -12.89 -6.55
CA LYS A 227 4.92 -12.82 -5.52
C LYS A 227 4.41 -11.38 -5.41
N GLY A 228 3.21 -11.12 -5.95
CA GLY A 228 2.57 -9.78 -5.98
C GLY A 228 1.57 -9.63 -7.12
N SER A 229 0.64 -8.67 -7.01
CA SER A 229 -0.40 -8.40 -8.01
C SER A 229 0.20 -8.08 -9.39
N ARG A 230 -0.22 -8.82 -10.43
CA ARG A 230 0.24 -8.62 -11.81
C ARG A 230 -0.26 -7.26 -12.33
N ALA A 231 0.64 -6.29 -12.45
CA ALA A 231 0.45 -5.12 -13.31
C ALA A 231 1.08 -5.41 -14.69
N PRO A 232 0.50 -4.86 -15.78
CA PRO A 232 0.98 -5.10 -17.14
C PRO A 232 2.39 -4.57 -17.34
N LYS A 233 3.20 -5.33 -18.07
CA LYS A 233 4.60 -5.03 -18.42
C LYS A 233 4.62 -3.95 -19.51
N GLY A 234 5.03 -2.71 -19.21
CA GLY A 234 4.82 -1.59 -20.13
C GLY A 234 5.64 -0.30 -19.95
N GLY A 235 6.89 -0.34 -19.47
CA GLY A 235 7.97 0.62 -19.78
C GLY A 235 7.74 2.14 -19.59
N LEU A 236 6.72 2.58 -18.87
CA LEU A 236 6.42 4.00 -18.62
C LEU A 236 6.62 4.38 -17.14
N PRO A 237 6.72 5.69 -16.81
CA PRO A 237 6.89 6.13 -15.43
C PRO A 237 5.74 5.64 -14.54
N GLY A 238 6.04 4.84 -13.52
CA GLY A 238 5.06 4.22 -12.61
C GLY A 238 4.79 2.72 -12.80
N ASP A 239 5.47 2.04 -13.72
CA ASP A 239 5.30 0.60 -13.97
C ASP A 239 5.88 -0.35 -12.88
N SER A 240 6.56 0.20 -11.88
CA SER A 240 7.46 -0.53 -10.98
C SER A 240 6.95 -0.57 -9.54
N TYR A 241 5.88 -1.31 -9.26
CA TYR A 241 5.59 -1.78 -7.89
C TYR A 241 6.26 -3.13 -7.58
N ALA A 242 7.20 -3.57 -8.41
CA ALA A 242 8.11 -4.65 -8.05
C ALA A 242 9.26 -4.07 -7.23
N MET A 243 9.34 -4.42 -5.94
CA MET A 243 10.59 -4.27 -5.20
C MET A 243 11.63 -5.14 -5.90
N TYR A 244 12.50 -4.54 -6.70
CA TYR A 244 13.66 -5.24 -7.22
C TYR A 244 14.68 -5.35 -6.09
N VAL A 245 15.23 -6.55 -5.90
CA VAL A 245 16.47 -6.74 -5.14
C VAL A 245 17.52 -5.82 -5.77
N GLY A 246 18.06 -4.86 -5.01
CA GLY A 246 19.06 -3.90 -5.50
C GLY A 246 18.60 -2.43 -5.63
N MET A 247 17.53 -2.01 -4.95
CA MET A 247 17.24 -0.58 -4.74
C MET A 247 18.21 -0.01 -3.70
N GLU A 248 19.38 0.47 -4.13
CA GLU A 248 20.32 1.20 -3.26
C GLU A 248 19.99 2.69 -3.29
N ALA A 249 19.59 3.24 -2.15
CA ALA A 249 19.39 4.67 -2.00
C ALA A 249 20.71 5.35 -1.60
N ILE A 250 21.47 5.77 -2.61
CA ILE A 250 22.80 6.38 -2.45
C ILE A 250 22.76 7.91 -2.32
N ASP A 251 21.64 8.54 -2.69
CA ASP A 251 21.40 9.98 -2.58
C ASP A 251 20.08 10.26 -1.84
N GLU A 252 19.94 11.50 -1.35
CA GLU A 252 18.80 11.91 -0.53
C GLU A 252 17.46 11.77 -1.27
N GLU A 253 17.45 12.00 -2.59
CA GLU A 253 16.27 11.83 -3.43
C GLU A 253 15.81 10.36 -3.45
N SER A 254 16.74 9.42 -3.66
CA SER A 254 16.47 7.99 -3.65
C SER A 254 16.04 7.48 -2.28
N ILE A 255 16.61 8.02 -1.18
CA ILE A 255 16.19 7.68 0.19
C ILE A 255 14.74 8.13 0.40
N ASN A 256 14.42 9.36 0.01
CA ASN A 256 13.05 9.87 0.11
C ASN A 256 12.06 9.05 -0.73
N ALA A 257 12.44 8.64 -1.95
CA ALA A 257 11.63 7.77 -2.78
C ALA A 257 11.36 6.41 -2.12
N LEU A 258 12.36 5.79 -1.48
CA LEU A 258 12.16 4.53 -0.73
C LEU A 258 11.16 4.69 0.41
N PHE A 259 11.24 5.78 1.16
CA PHE A 259 10.28 6.03 2.23
C PHE A 259 8.89 6.37 1.68
N ASP A 260 8.79 7.15 0.59
CA ASP A 260 7.53 7.42 -0.10
C ASP A 260 6.85 6.12 -0.53
N ASP A 261 7.61 5.19 -1.13
CA ASP A 261 7.13 3.87 -1.54
C ASP A 261 6.72 3.01 -0.34
N ALA A 262 7.58 2.89 0.67
CA ALA A 262 7.28 2.14 1.89
C ALA A 262 6.04 2.67 2.62
N GLU A 263 5.82 3.99 2.60
CA GLU A 263 4.64 4.62 3.15
C GLU A 263 3.40 4.20 2.38
N VAL A 264 3.39 4.34 1.05
CA VAL A 264 2.27 3.92 0.19
C VAL A 264 1.98 2.43 0.38
N TRP A 265 3.01 1.57 0.28
CA TRP A 265 2.91 0.12 0.45
C TRP A 265 2.38 -0.30 1.81
N PHE A 266 2.85 0.34 2.89
CA PHE A 266 2.42 0.00 4.23
C PHE A 266 0.94 0.29 4.45
N PHE A 267 0.39 1.35 3.87
CA PHE A 267 -1.04 1.59 3.97
C PHE A 267 -1.84 0.55 3.22
N PHE A 268 -1.42 0.15 2.01
CA PHE A 268 -2.03 -1.00 1.34
C PHE A 268 -2.00 -2.27 2.22
N HIS A 269 -0.86 -2.57 2.86
CA HIS A 269 -0.75 -3.71 3.77
C HIS A 269 -1.56 -3.58 5.06
N ILE A 270 -1.70 -2.39 5.66
CA ILE A 270 -2.60 -2.19 6.81
C ILE A 270 -4.00 -2.67 6.45
N PHE A 271 -4.49 -2.32 5.27
CA PHE A 271 -5.83 -2.70 4.85
C PHE A 271 -5.94 -4.21 4.63
N VAL A 272 -4.92 -4.85 4.02
CA VAL A 272 -4.90 -6.31 3.80
C VAL A 272 -4.70 -7.13 5.08
N VAL A 273 -3.87 -6.67 6.02
CA VAL A 273 -3.56 -7.41 7.28
C VAL A 273 -4.61 -7.17 8.36
N LEU A 274 -5.37 -6.07 8.28
CA LEU A 274 -6.47 -5.85 9.20
C LEU A 274 -7.68 -6.73 8.85
N THR A 275 -7.84 -7.21 7.62
CA THR A 275 -8.90 -8.17 7.23
C THR A 275 -8.49 -9.61 7.42
#